data_AF-A0A3R6UGZ5-F1
#
_entry.id   AF-A0A3R6UGZ5-F1
#
_cell.length_a   1.000
_cell.length_b   1.000
_cell.length_c   1.000
_cell.angle_alpha   90.00
_cell.angle_beta   90.00
_cell.angle_gamma   90.00
#
_symmetry.space_group_name_H-M   'P 1'
#
loop_
_entity.id
_entity.type
_entity.pdbx_description
1 polymer ?
#
loop_
_entity_poly.entity_id
_entity_poly.type
_entity_poly.pdbx_seq_one_letter_code
_entity_poly.pdbx_strand_id
1 'polypeptide(L)'
;MNNILQEMTSKSLSEAMVDFAEKVPVQYRSEYFEAMVDKWGYDEVIGGLAEKYWFNVDQIARVMKDVDRYNKPLDSYKTPKTIVTYYRNITNGGAQRVVTMLCNIWSSMTDEQGNKKYNVILVTDNGPEEDEYELNADVKREYIPSYKVEKREYLKRMKAINDLLDRNNVDVFVSNMFTQHCTWWDMLTVKSHPSRPAFVLHVHSFTCLPYGLQGCEADSLQYIYRLCDGIVTLSVTDEMYTQIYNKKAKCIGNPFTFNVNEIKISNYVPHRIVWVARIDGVKRPLDLIPVMKLVTREISDAKLVIVGKGDEKLEAELRKLIKENHLEKNIECAGFTMDVGRYYSEASLFVSTSSSEGYGLTFYEAQAYGLPIVCYEMPWLEVEESGAGVVSVTQENVVLMAQAIIDILKDSDKVKKLGAAGRKHIEEVSSIDIGEAWEGLFNGVYGDDSYFERDLTADELKYKMKILITNLTGYQQQAKYDIKNHRSRELDLAFSDKKDIYDKLQQAYAEKSEINAKLKQTYEEKSEINAKLQQTYAEKSELNEKLQQTYAEKSELNEKLQQTYAEKSEINAKLKQAYEDKTERGERIKELEAELAAIRGSVGYKLMKGVRLVPGNAKKHDE
;
A
#
# COMPACT_ATOMS: atom_id res chain seq x y z
N MET A 1 4.16 17.01 37.04
CA MET A 1 3.99 15.57 37.24
C MET A 1 2.69 15.25 37.98
N ASN A 2 2.64 15.26 39.32
CA ASN A 2 1.55 14.68 40.14
C ASN A 2 0.12 14.93 39.65
N ASN A 3 -0.30 16.19 39.44
CA ASN A 3 -1.67 16.50 38.99
C ASN A 3 -2.01 15.81 37.65
N ILE A 4 -1.08 15.78 36.69
CA ILE A 4 -1.30 15.20 35.36
C ILE A 4 -1.50 13.67 35.46
N LEU A 5 -0.73 13.01 36.34
CA LEU A 5 -0.86 11.57 36.59
C LEU A 5 -2.13 11.25 37.40
N GLN A 6 -2.48 12.06 38.39
CA GLN A 6 -3.75 11.93 39.14
C GLN A 6 -4.97 12.18 38.25
N GLU A 7 -4.90 13.09 37.28
CA GLU A 7 -5.94 13.27 36.27
C GLU A 7 -6.01 12.10 35.28
N MET A 8 -4.91 11.37 35.04
CA MET A 8 -4.93 10.18 34.19
C MET A 8 -5.62 8.99 34.88
N THR A 9 -5.43 8.82 36.19
CA THR A 9 -6.04 7.68 36.91
C THR A 9 -7.57 7.71 36.92
N SER A 10 -8.21 8.87 36.78
CA SER A 10 -9.68 9.00 36.64
C SER A 10 -10.21 8.86 35.19
N LYS A 11 -9.35 8.98 34.16
CA LYS A 11 -9.74 8.92 32.74
C LYS A 11 -9.89 7.50 32.20
N SER A 12 -10.66 7.33 31.12
CA SER A 12 -10.63 6.12 30.30
C SER A 12 -9.36 6.04 29.45
N LEU A 13 -9.04 4.85 28.93
CA LEU A 13 -7.88 4.64 28.06
C LEU A 13 -7.97 5.51 26.79
N SER A 14 -9.15 5.65 26.20
CA SER A 14 -9.34 6.50 25.01
C SER A 14 -9.03 7.97 25.30
N GLU A 15 -9.42 8.51 26.45
CA GLU A 15 -9.11 9.89 26.85
C GLU A 15 -7.62 10.07 27.15
N ALA A 16 -7.02 9.14 27.92
CA ALA A 16 -5.60 9.16 28.24
C ALA A 16 -4.73 9.13 26.96
N MET A 17 -5.13 8.36 25.94
CA MET A 17 -4.44 8.36 24.63
C MET A 17 -4.52 9.70 23.89
N VAL A 18 -5.61 10.47 24.00
CA VAL A 18 -5.66 11.84 23.44
C VAL A 18 -4.71 12.75 24.19
N ASP A 19 -4.77 12.72 25.52
CA ASP A 19 -3.93 13.56 26.37
C ASP A 19 -2.44 13.28 26.11
N PHE A 20 -2.04 12.01 26.01
CA PHE A 20 -0.68 11.61 25.66
C PHE A 20 -0.23 12.14 24.28
N ALA A 21 -1.07 12.01 23.25
CA ALA A 21 -0.73 12.44 21.89
C ALA A 21 -0.74 13.97 21.69
N GLU A 22 -1.54 14.72 22.44
CA GLU A 22 -1.86 16.12 22.12
C GLU A 22 -1.56 17.13 23.24
N LYS A 23 -1.53 16.70 24.51
CA LYS A 23 -1.53 17.61 25.67
C LYS A 23 -0.37 17.40 26.65
N VAL A 24 0.16 16.18 26.76
CA VAL A 24 1.25 15.87 27.71
C VAL A 24 2.55 16.57 27.27
N PRO A 25 3.12 17.46 28.11
CA PRO A 25 4.40 18.11 27.85
C PRO A 25 5.53 17.09 27.70
N VAL A 26 6.51 17.40 26.84
CA VAL A 26 7.60 16.47 26.47
C VAL A 26 8.27 15.80 27.66
N GLN A 27 8.56 16.56 28.71
CA GLN A 27 9.24 16.13 29.94
C GLN A 27 8.38 15.32 30.92
N TYR A 28 7.19 14.87 30.50
CA TYR A 28 6.31 13.97 31.26
C TYR A 28 5.77 12.82 30.39
N ARG A 29 6.22 12.66 29.15
CA ARG A 29 5.66 11.67 28.21
C ARG A 29 5.99 10.24 28.60
N SER A 30 7.22 10.02 29.04
CA SER A 30 7.69 8.72 29.52
C SER A 30 6.86 8.22 30.72
N GLU A 31 6.76 9.05 31.77
CA GLU A 31 6.03 8.69 32.99
C GLU A 31 4.52 8.60 32.78
N TYR A 32 3.95 9.40 31.86
CA TYR A 32 2.54 9.27 31.50
C TYR A 32 2.26 7.97 30.73
N PHE A 33 3.14 7.60 29.79
CA PHE A 33 3.01 6.35 29.02
C PHE A 33 3.13 5.12 29.93
N GLU A 34 4.17 5.04 30.76
CA GLU A 34 4.31 3.90 31.67
C GLU A 34 3.18 3.88 32.72
N ALA A 35 2.66 5.03 33.18
CA ALA A 35 1.48 5.04 34.05
C ALA A 35 0.18 4.59 33.34
N MET A 36 0.05 4.76 32.02
CA MET A 36 -1.02 4.12 31.25
C MET A 36 -0.83 2.61 31.21
N VAL A 37 0.40 2.14 31.02
CA VAL A 37 0.75 0.71 31.00
C VAL A 37 0.50 0.07 32.37
N ASP A 38 0.89 0.70 33.48
CA ASP A 38 0.61 0.21 34.85
C ASP A 38 -0.89 0.01 35.11
N LYS A 39 -1.75 0.78 34.43
CA LYS A 39 -3.22 0.77 34.62
C LYS A 39 -3.95 -0.16 33.65
N TRP A 40 -3.43 -0.38 32.43
CA TRP A 40 -4.12 -1.11 31.35
C TRP A 40 -3.31 -2.24 30.69
N GLY A 41 -2.01 -2.31 30.90
CA GLY A 41 -1.07 -3.23 30.25
C GLY A 41 -0.62 -2.75 28.86
N TYR A 42 0.58 -3.19 28.43
CA TYR A 42 1.11 -2.85 27.10
C TYR A 42 0.15 -3.27 25.98
N ASP A 43 -0.48 -4.44 26.07
CA ASP A 43 -1.40 -4.96 25.05
C ASP A 43 -2.56 -4.03 24.74
N GLU A 44 -3.25 -3.53 25.77
CA GLU A 44 -4.40 -2.64 25.57
C GLU A 44 -3.94 -1.22 25.22
N VAL A 45 -2.80 -0.75 25.75
CA VAL A 45 -2.22 0.57 25.38
C VAL A 45 -1.76 0.59 23.92
N ILE A 46 -0.95 -0.39 23.48
CA ILE A 46 -0.47 -0.48 22.09
C ILE A 46 -1.60 -0.84 21.15
N GLY A 47 -2.48 -1.78 21.51
CA GLY A 47 -3.66 -2.12 20.72
C GLY A 47 -4.63 -0.94 20.56
N GLY A 48 -4.87 -0.17 21.63
CA GLY A 48 -5.69 1.03 21.61
C GLY A 48 -5.05 2.19 20.83
N LEU A 49 -3.74 2.38 20.93
CA LEU A 49 -3.00 3.37 20.13
C LEU A 49 -2.99 2.98 18.65
N ALA A 50 -2.77 1.70 18.35
CA ALA A 50 -2.86 1.14 17.01
C ALA A 50 -4.26 1.33 16.44
N GLU A 51 -5.33 1.04 17.20
CA GLU A 51 -6.69 1.32 16.73
C GLU A 51 -6.87 2.83 16.49
N LYS A 52 -6.53 3.67 17.47
CA LYS A 52 -6.86 5.11 17.45
C LYS A 52 -6.09 5.88 16.39
N TYR A 53 -4.78 5.65 16.29
CA TYR A 53 -3.85 6.40 15.45
C TYR A 53 -3.35 5.61 14.23
N TRP A 54 -3.96 4.47 13.88
CA TRP A 54 -3.55 3.60 12.75
C TRP A 54 -3.08 4.42 11.54
N PHE A 55 -3.95 5.25 10.96
CA PHE A 55 -3.67 6.04 9.75
C PHE A 55 -2.95 7.38 10.00
N ASN A 56 -2.68 7.72 11.28
CA ASN A 56 -2.06 8.97 11.72
C ASN A 56 -0.74 8.66 12.47
N VAL A 57 0.08 7.76 11.91
CA VAL A 57 1.34 7.28 12.52
C VAL A 57 2.25 8.45 12.92
N ASP A 58 2.33 9.50 12.10
CA ASP A 58 3.19 10.65 12.39
C ASP A 58 2.76 11.42 13.66
N GLN A 59 1.45 11.52 13.94
CA GLN A 59 0.94 12.20 15.15
C GLN A 59 1.43 11.49 16.41
N ILE A 60 1.26 10.16 16.47
CA ILE A 60 1.64 9.36 17.64
C ILE A 60 3.16 9.16 17.71
N ALA A 61 3.85 9.03 16.58
CA ALA A 61 5.30 8.88 16.53
C ALA A 61 6.07 10.09 17.10
N ARG A 62 5.54 11.30 16.91
CA ARG A 62 6.07 12.56 17.49
C ARG A 62 6.08 12.57 19.03
N VAL A 63 5.30 11.72 19.70
CA VAL A 63 5.28 11.60 21.18
C VAL A 63 5.90 10.29 21.67
N MET A 64 5.75 9.18 20.95
CA MET A 64 6.36 7.89 21.30
C MET A 64 7.90 7.96 21.33
N LYS A 65 8.50 8.82 20.50
CA LYS A 65 9.95 9.09 20.50
C LYS A 65 10.46 9.82 21.75
N ASP A 66 9.57 10.25 22.65
CA ASP A 66 9.89 10.85 23.95
C ASP A 66 9.59 9.90 25.14
N VAL A 67 9.32 8.62 24.88
CA VAL A 67 9.13 7.58 25.91
C VAL A 67 10.42 6.77 26.06
N ASP A 68 10.93 6.65 27.28
CA ASP A 68 12.27 6.11 27.52
C ASP A 68 12.38 4.63 27.13
N ARG A 69 11.33 3.82 27.30
CA ARG A 69 11.36 2.37 27.00
C ARG A 69 11.89 2.05 25.59
N TYR A 70 11.52 2.85 24.60
CA TYR A 70 11.90 2.64 23.20
C TYR A 70 13.28 3.24 22.85
N ASN A 71 13.77 4.21 23.63
CA ASN A 71 15.04 4.90 23.43
C ASN A 71 16.18 4.35 24.32
N LYS A 72 15.85 3.63 25.42
CA LYS A 72 16.81 3.13 26.40
C LYS A 72 17.72 2.06 25.77
N PRO A 73 19.05 2.12 25.95
CA PRO A 73 19.98 1.08 25.52
C PRO A 73 19.59 -0.31 26.01
N LEU A 74 19.83 -1.32 25.19
CA LEU A 74 19.65 -2.73 25.52
C LEU A 74 20.68 -3.18 26.58
N ASP A 75 20.56 -4.43 27.05
CA ASP A 75 21.51 -4.98 28.02
C ASP A 75 22.85 -5.31 27.35
N SER A 76 23.86 -4.49 27.62
CA SER A 76 25.18 -4.54 26.95
C SER A 76 25.99 -5.80 27.22
N TYR A 77 25.52 -6.71 28.08
CA TYR A 77 26.17 -7.99 28.38
C TYR A 77 25.46 -9.19 27.73
N LYS A 78 24.39 -8.96 26.98
CA LYS A 78 23.60 -10.02 26.34
C LYS A 78 24.13 -10.38 24.95
N THR A 79 24.73 -11.56 24.80
CA THR A 79 25.01 -12.17 23.49
C THR A 79 23.73 -12.76 22.89
N PRO A 80 23.30 -12.37 21.67
CA PRO A 80 22.12 -12.95 21.03
C PRO A 80 22.29 -14.44 20.71
N LYS A 81 21.22 -15.23 20.88
CA LYS A 81 21.14 -16.65 20.53
C LYS A 81 19.88 -17.01 19.74
N THR A 82 18.71 -16.42 19.98
CA THR A 82 17.51 -16.60 19.14
C THR A 82 17.31 -15.41 18.21
N ILE A 83 17.44 -15.65 16.90
CA ILE A 83 17.20 -14.67 15.84
C ILE A 83 15.88 -15.00 15.12
N VAL A 84 14.88 -14.14 15.29
CA VAL A 84 13.67 -14.14 14.48
C VAL A 84 13.89 -13.23 13.27
N THR A 85 13.43 -13.65 12.09
CA THR A 85 13.32 -12.79 10.91
C THR A 85 11.94 -12.91 10.28
N TYR A 86 11.36 -11.77 9.90
CA TYR A 86 10.01 -11.69 9.35
C TYR A 86 10.00 -11.14 7.92
N TYR A 87 9.30 -11.84 7.04
CA TYR A 87 8.84 -11.34 5.75
C TYR A 87 7.54 -12.06 5.35
N ARG A 88 6.70 -11.46 4.51
CA ARG A 88 5.34 -11.98 4.23
C ARG A 88 5.32 -13.45 3.76
N ASN A 89 6.24 -13.84 2.89
CA ASN A 89 6.43 -15.19 2.36
C ASN A 89 7.84 -15.30 1.75
N ILE A 90 8.26 -16.51 1.36
CA ILE A 90 9.54 -16.72 0.65
C ILE A 90 9.37 -17.29 -0.78
N THR A 91 8.22 -17.07 -1.42
CA THR A 91 8.02 -17.41 -2.84
C THR A 91 8.38 -16.24 -3.77
N ASN A 92 9.04 -16.56 -4.89
CA ASN A 92 9.23 -15.69 -6.06
C ASN A 92 9.59 -14.20 -5.80
N GLY A 93 10.88 -13.91 -5.60
CA GLY A 93 11.39 -12.53 -5.61
C GLY A 93 12.77 -12.34 -4.97
N GLY A 94 13.43 -11.22 -5.27
CA GLY A 94 14.77 -10.92 -4.78
C GLY A 94 14.86 -10.82 -3.25
N ALA A 95 13.96 -10.06 -2.62
CA ALA A 95 13.91 -9.93 -1.16
C ALA A 95 13.57 -11.27 -0.46
N GLN A 96 12.63 -12.04 -1.02
CA GLN A 96 12.32 -13.40 -0.56
C GLN A 96 13.56 -14.32 -0.60
N ARG A 97 14.33 -14.28 -1.70
CA ARG A 97 15.55 -15.08 -1.87
C ARG A 97 16.62 -14.68 -0.84
N VAL A 98 16.84 -13.38 -0.67
CA VAL A 98 17.73 -12.79 0.35
C VAL A 98 17.36 -13.24 1.77
N VAL A 99 16.08 -13.13 2.16
CA VAL A 99 15.62 -13.52 3.50
C VAL A 99 15.87 -15.00 3.75
N THR A 100 15.58 -15.85 2.76
CA THR A 100 15.84 -17.30 2.82
C THR A 100 17.34 -17.59 3.01
N MET A 101 18.19 -16.94 2.20
CA MET A 101 19.64 -17.11 2.27
C MET A 101 20.23 -16.62 3.59
N LEU A 102 19.75 -15.50 4.14
CA LEU A 102 20.16 -15.02 5.45
C LEU A 102 19.78 -16.02 6.56
N CYS A 103 18.59 -16.65 6.49
CA CYS A 103 18.23 -17.74 7.41
C CYS A 103 19.22 -18.92 7.30
N ASN A 104 19.60 -19.31 6.08
CA ASN A 104 20.52 -20.42 5.85
C ASN A 104 21.95 -20.09 6.29
N ILE A 105 22.41 -18.84 6.11
CA ILE A 105 23.71 -18.35 6.62
C ILE A 105 23.70 -18.41 8.15
N TRP A 106 22.80 -17.68 8.82
CA TRP A 106 22.79 -17.58 10.29
C TRP A 106 22.59 -18.94 10.97
N SER A 107 21.80 -19.85 10.39
CA SER A 107 21.62 -21.21 10.91
C SER A 107 22.82 -22.12 10.67
N SER A 108 23.73 -21.76 9.76
CA SER A 108 24.98 -22.50 9.51
C SER A 108 26.13 -22.04 10.40
N MET A 109 26.11 -20.80 10.91
CA MET A 109 27.19 -20.22 11.70
C MET A 109 27.45 -20.98 13.01
N THR A 110 28.71 -21.28 13.29
CA THR A 110 29.16 -21.93 14.54
C THR A 110 30.16 -21.09 15.32
N ASP A 111 30.17 -21.22 16.65
CA ASP A 111 31.22 -20.67 17.50
C ASP A 111 32.55 -21.43 17.35
N GLU A 112 33.61 -20.93 18.00
CA GLU A 112 34.96 -21.51 18.01
C GLU A 112 34.99 -22.97 18.53
N GLN A 113 33.96 -23.38 19.27
CA GLN A 113 33.81 -24.74 19.80
C GLN A 113 32.93 -25.63 18.91
N GLY A 114 32.44 -25.12 17.78
CA GLY A 114 31.65 -25.84 16.78
C GLY A 114 30.14 -25.91 17.09
N ASN A 115 29.65 -25.22 18.13
CA ASN A 115 28.21 -25.18 18.43
C ASN A 115 27.53 -24.12 17.55
N LYS A 116 26.25 -24.31 17.22
CA LYS A 116 25.46 -23.29 16.48
C LYS A 116 25.49 -21.94 17.21
N LYS A 117 25.85 -20.86 16.51
CA LYS A 117 25.76 -19.50 17.09
C LYS A 117 24.31 -19.12 17.38
N TYR A 118 23.41 -19.44 16.46
CA TYR A 118 22.03 -18.96 16.47
C TYR A 118 20.99 -20.08 16.29
N ASN A 119 19.92 -19.99 17.08
CA ASN A 119 18.61 -20.58 16.82
C ASN A 119 17.84 -19.62 15.89
N VAL A 120 17.55 -20.04 14.66
CA VAL A 120 17.00 -19.16 13.62
C VAL A 120 15.56 -19.51 13.31
N ILE A 121 14.71 -18.49 13.32
CA ILE A 121 13.26 -18.62 13.14
C ILE A 121 12.81 -17.70 12.01
N LEU A 122 12.36 -18.28 10.89
CA LEU A 122 11.69 -17.55 9.84
C LEU A 122 10.19 -17.48 10.14
N VAL A 123 9.66 -16.25 10.11
CA VAL A 123 8.23 -15.95 10.31
C VAL A 123 7.63 -15.51 8.98
N THR A 124 6.52 -16.14 8.58
CA THR A 124 5.74 -15.79 7.38
C THR A 124 4.26 -15.55 7.70
N ASP A 125 3.53 -14.93 6.78
CA ASP A 125 2.08 -14.69 6.91
C ASP A 125 1.28 -16.01 6.83
N ASN A 126 1.77 -16.95 6.02
CA ASN A 126 1.15 -18.25 5.72
C ASN A 126 2.13 -19.39 6.01
N GLY A 127 1.61 -20.63 6.02
CA GLY A 127 2.41 -21.86 5.93
C GLY A 127 3.14 -22.01 4.59
N PRO A 128 3.88 -23.12 4.38
CA PRO A 128 4.68 -23.33 3.18
C PRO A 128 3.84 -23.33 1.88
N GLU A 129 4.40 -22.73 0.84
CA GLU A 129 3.84 -22.63 -0.52
C GLU A 129 4.70 -23.48 -1.49
N GLU A 130 4.17 -23.94 -2.63
CA GLU A 130 4.88 -24.89 -3.53
C GLU A 130 6.16 -24.31 -4.17
N ASP A 131 6.21 -22.98 -4.38
CA ASP A 131 7.31 -22.24 -5.03
C ASP A 131 8.29 -21.58 -4.01
N GLU A 132 8.40 -22.08 -2.76
CA GLU A 132 9.31 -21.50 -1.76
C GLU A 132 10.79 -21.78 -2.07
N TYR A 133 11.67 -20.82 -1.74
CA TYR A 133 13.11 -21.05 -1.78
C TYR A 133 13.56 -22.02 -0.68
N GLU A 134 14.58 -22.82 -0.96
CA GLU A 134 15.06 -23.88 -0.06
C GLU A 134 15.65 -23.34 1.26
N LEU A 135 15.22 -23.91 2.38
CA LEU A 135 15.68 -23.59 3.73
C LEU A 135 16.48 -24.76 4.32
N ASN A 136 17.51 -24.43 5.09
CA ASN A 136 18.20 -25.39 5.95
C ASN A 136 17.22 -26.02 6.95
N ALA A 137 17.35 -27.32 7.21
CA ALA A 137 16.51 -28.05 8.17
C ALA A 137 16.58 -27.51 9.62
N ASP A 138 17.64 -26.77 9.96
CA ASP A 138 17.82 -26.11 11.25
C ASP A 138 17.01 -24.80 11.39
N VAL A 139 16.41 -24.27 10.31
CA VAL A 139 15.58 -23.06 10.35
C VAL A 139 14.15 -23.41 10.75
N LYS A 140 13.73 -22.95 11.94
CA LYS A 140 12.35 -23.12 12.41
C LYS A 140 11.40 -22.19 11.62
N ARG A 141 10.20 -22.69 11.31
CA ARG A 141 9.08 -21.86 10.81
C ARG A 141 8.06 -21.57 11.91
N GLU A 142 7.64 -20.31 12.00
CA GLU A 142 6.50 -19.81 12.80
C GLU A 142 5.66 -18.87 11.92
N TYR A 143 4.46 -18.50 12.36
CA TYR A 143 3.51 -17.73 11.55
C TYR A 143 2.78 -16.66 12.36
N ILE A 144 2.50 -15.51 11.74
CA ILE A 144 1.71 -14.42 12.34
C ILE A 144 0.65 -13.89 11.34
N PRO A 145 -0.51 -13.37 11.81
CA PRO A 145 -1.54 -12.81 10.93
C PRO A 145 -0.99 -11.74 9.98
N SER A 146 -1.37 -11.82 8.69
CA SER A 146 -0.73 -11.11 7.57
C SER A 146 -0.46 -9.61 7.77
N TYR A 147 0.61 -9.09 7.14
CA TYR A 147 0.91 -7.65 7.11
C TYR A 147 -0.24 -6.78 6.57
N LYS A 148 -1.16 -7.37 5.77
CA LYS A 148 -2.36 -6.72 5.24
C LYS A 148 -3.47 -6.53 6.28
N VAL A 149 -3.15 -6.65 7.57
CA VAL A 149 -4.06 -6.54 8.71
C VAL A 149 -4.81 -5.20 8.71
N GLU A 150 -6.13 -5.26 8.88
CA GLU A 150 -6.94 -4.05 9.09
C GLU A 150 -6.75 -3.51 10.52
N LYS A 151 -6.94 -2.21 10.70
CA LYS A 151 -6.94 -1.48 11.99
C LYS A 151 -7.55 -2.26 13.17
N ARG A 152 -8.69 -2.93 12.96
CA ARG A 152 -9.42 -3.67 14.01
C ARG A 152 -8.83 -5.04 14.34
N GLU A 153 -8.10 -5.62 13.40
CA GLU A 153 -7.53 -6.96 13.50
C GLU A 153 -6.09 -6.91 14.06
N TYR A 154 -5.49 -5.73 14.17
CA TYR A 154 -4.11 -5.58 14.64
C TYR A 154 -3.88 -6.20 16.03
N LEU A 155 -4.84 -6.10 16.95
CA LEU A 155 -4.75 -6.71 18.28
C LEU A 155 -4.49 -8.23 18.24
N LYS A 156 -4.96 -8.92 17.18
CA LYS A 156 -4.71 -10.36 16.98
C LYS A 156 -3.29 -10.62 16.47
N ARG A 157 -2.78 -9.77 15.56
CA ARG A 157 -1.39 -9.83 15.09
C ARG A 157 -0.41 -9.53 16.23
N MET A 158 -0.69 -8.50 17.02
CA MET A 158 0.07 -8.11 18.21
C MET A 158 0.17 -9.26 19.22
N LYS A 159 -0.95 -9.91 19.55
CA LYS A 159 -0.96 -11.07 20.47
C LYS A 159 -0.20 -12.26 19.91
N ALA A 160 -0.35 -12.58 18.61
CA ALA A 160 0.45 -13.62 17.95
C ALA A 160 1.96 -13.30 17.92
N ILE A 161 2.36 -12.02 17.88
CA ILE A 161 3.76 -11.60 18.04
C ILE A 161 4.21 -11.86 19.48
N ASN A 162 3.49 -11.41 20.50
CA ASN A 162 3.83 -11.67 21.91
C ASN A 162 3.95 -13.19 22.20
N ASP A 163 2.94 -13.97 21.79
CA ASP A 163 2.95 -15.44 21.89
C ASP A 163 4.18 -16.06 21.21
N LEU A 164 4.70 -15.47 20.14
CA LEU A 164 5.91 -15.92 19.44
C LEU A 164 7.18 -15.53 20.19
N LEU A 165 7.25 -14.33 20.77
CA LEU A 165 8.39 -13.85 21.56
C LEU A 165 8.58 -14.69 22.83
N ASP A 166 7.51 -14.95 23.57
CA ASP A 166 7.52 -15.78 24.79
C ASP A 166 7.91 -17.24 24.49
N ARG A 167 7.24 -17.90 23.53
CA ARG A 167 7.48 -19.33 23.21
C ARG A 167 8.88 -19.64 22.69
N ASN A 168 9.65 -18.63 22.26
CA ASN A 168 10.95 -18.82 21.61
C ASN A 168 12.12 -18.14 22.33
N ASN A 169 11.87 -17.35 23.39
CA ASN A 169 12.88 -16.50 24.06
C ASN A 169 13.72 -15.72 23.03
N VAL A 170 13.06 -14.82 22.30
CA VAL A 170 13.66 -14.10 21.17
C VAL A 170 14.62 -13.02 21.64
N ASP A 171 15.79 -12.92 21.00
CA ASP A 171 16.78 -11.90 21.29
C ASP A 171 16.78 -10.79 20.23
N VAL A 172 16.72 -11.14 18.95
CA VAL A 172 16.63 -10.18 17.85
C VAL A 172 15.41 -10.51 16.98
N PHE A 173 14.64 -9.48 16.62
CA PHE A 173 13.55 -9.56 15.65
C PHE A 173 13.91 -8.70 14.42
N VAL A 174 14.28 -9.34 13.31
CA VAL A 174 14.63 -8.68 12.05
C VAL A 174 13.38 -8.54 11.17
N SER A 175 12.86 -7.32 11.01
CA SER A 175 11.77 -7.04 10.06
C SER A 175 12.33 -6.63 8.69
N ASN A 176 11.96 -7.36 7.65
CA ASN A 176 12.29 -7.03 6.25
C ASN A 176 11.19 -6.18 5.58
N MET A 177 10.16 -5.78 6.33
CA MET A 177 8.92 -5.16 5.85
C MET A 177 8.93 -3.63 6.00
N PHE A 178 10.06 -2.98 5.72
CA PHE A 178 10.30 -1.57 6.04
C PHE A 178 9.30 -0.57 5.43
N THR A 179 8.71 -0.87 4.26
CA THR A 179 7.72 -0.01 3.59
C THR A 179 6.26 -0.33 3.95
N GLN A 180 6.02 -1.05 5.04
CA GLN A 180 4.68 -1.57 5.36
C GLN A 180 4.14 -0.96 6.65
N HIS A 181 2.97 -0.36 6.56
CA HIS A 181 2.22 0.30 7.62
C HIS A 181 2.14 -0.44 8.97
N CYS A 182 2.07 -1.79 8.98
CA CYS A 182 2.05 -2.56 10.22
C CYS A 182 3.40 -2.54 10.98
N THR A 183 4.52 -2.36 10.29
CA THR A 183 5.88 -2.51 10.83
C THR A 183 6.19 -1.52 11.96
N TRP A 184 5.61 -0.31 11.93
CA TRP A 184 5.69 0.64 13.05
C TRP A 184 5.04 0.07 14.33
N TRP A 185 3.87 -0.57 14.19
CA TRP A 185 3.14 -1.16 15.31
C TRP A 185 3.78 -2.47 15.78
N ASP A 186 4.30 -3.28 14.84
CA ASP A 186 5.06 -4.50 15.16
C ASP A 186 6.32 -4.16 15.96
N MET A 187 7.05 -3.12 15.58
CA MET A 187 8.20 -2.58 16.33
C MET A 187 7.83 -2.16 17.75
N LEU A 188 6.75 -1.38 17.89
CA LEU A 188 6.26 -0.97 19.21
C LEU A 188 5.84 -2.17 20.07
N THR A 189 5.29 -3.23 19.46
CA THR A 189 4.92 -4.47 20.13
C THR A 189 6.15 -5.21 20.66
N VAL A 190 7.13 -5.49 19.79
CA VAL A 190 8.38 -6.17 20.17
C VAL A 190 9.12 -5.40 21.27
N LYS A 191 9.22 -4.08 21.16
CA LYS A 191 9.92 -3.25 22.17
C LYS A 191 9.10 -3.00 23.45
N SER A 192 7.77 -3.17 23.40
CA SER A 192 6.92 -3.23 24.60
C SER A 192 7.14 -4.51 25.40
N HIS A 193 7.44 -5.62 24.73
CA HIS A 193 7.53 -6.95 25.36
C HIS A 193 8.45 -6.98 26.61
N PRO A 194 8.11 -7.73 27.68
CA PRO A 194 8.91 -7.75 28.92
C PRO A 194 10.37 -8.17 28.72
N SER A 195 10.64 -9.16 27.86
CA SER A 195 12.00 -9.60 27.52
C SER A 195 12.81 -8.61 26.65
N ARG A 196 12.12 -7.58 26.11
CA ARG A 196 12.63 -6.50 25.25
C ARG A 196 13.70 -6.96 24.23
N PRO A 197 13.32 -7.78 23.23
CA PRO A 197 14.18 -8.14 22.11
C PRO A 197 14.60 -6.89 21.31
N ALA A 198 15.77 -6.95 20.69
CA ALA A 198 16.21 -5.92 19.75
C ALA A 198 15.34 -5.95 18.48
N PHE A 199 14.70 -4.84 18.13
CA PHE A 199 14.01 -4.72 16.84
C PHE A 199 14.97 -4.17 15.79
N VAL A 200 15.31 -5.01 14.81
CA VAL A 200 16.20 -4.68 13.69
C VAL A 200 15.38 -4.51 12.42
N LEU A 201 15.66 -3.46 11.65
CA LEU A 201 15.00 -3.20 10.37
C LEU A 201 15.94 -3.46 9.20
N HIS A 202 15.52 -4.28 8.23
CA HIS A 202 16.26 -4.48 6.98
C HIS A 202 15.58 -3.70 5.84
N VAL A 203 16.33 -2.76 5.26
CA VAL A 203 15.85 -1.77 4.29
C VAL A 203 16.22 -2.22 2.86
N HIS A 204 15.26 -2.81 2.14
CA HIS A 204 15.48 -3.45 0.83
C HIS A 204 15.50 -2.50 -0.38
N SER A 205 15.60 -1.18 -0.17
CA SER A 205 15.66 -0.16 -1.24
C SER A 205 16.39 1.08 -0.75
N PHE A 206 16.99 1.86 -1.65
CA PHE A 206 17.40 3.23 -1.31
C PHE A 206 16.17 4.04 -0.86
N THR A 207 16.27 4.71 0.28
CA THR A 207 15.14 5.28 1.00
C THR A 207 14.65 6.59 0.39
N CYS A 208 15.57 7.40 -0.15
CA CYS A 208 15.26 8.74 -0.68
C CYS A 208 14.60 8.73 -2.08
N LEU A 209 14.10 7.60 -2.58
CA LEU A 209 13.61 7.46 -3.95
C LEU A 209 12.23 8.11 -4.19
N PRO A 210 12.09 9.05 -5.14
CA PRO A 210 10.81 9.71 -5.44
C PRO A 210 9.71 8.79 -5.99
N TYR A 211 10.06 7.62 -6.53
CA TYR A 211 9.22 6.91 -7.52
C TYR A 211 8.47 5.67 -7.00
N GLY A 212 8.73 5.23 -5.76
CA GLY A 212 8.22 3.93 -5.25
C GLY A 212 7.23 3.97 -4.09
N LEU A 213 7.29 4.98 -3.20
CA LEU A 213 6.68 4.87 -1.87
C LEU A 213 5.24 5.41 -1.77
N GLN A 214 4.31 4.48 -1.58
CA GLN A 214 2.92 4.72 -1.16
C GLN A 214 2.60 3.80 0.03
N GLY A 215 1.76 4.17 1.00
CA GLY A 215 0.91 5.36 1.09
C GLY A 215 1.61 6.64 1.58
N CYS A 216 1.39 7.03 2.82
CA CYS A 216 1.98 8.23 3.45
C CYS A 216 3.33 7.94 4.15
N GLU A 217 3.89 6.74 3.91
CA GLU A 217 4.77 6.07 4.86
C GLU A 217 6.24 6.53 4.82
N ALA A 218 6.69 7.15 3.72
CA ALA A 218 8.02 7.74 3.62
C ALA A 218 8.27 8.82 4.70
N ASP A 219 7.27 9.65 4.98
CA ASP A 219 7.35 10.69 6.03
C ASP A 219 7.34 10.08 7.45
N SER A 220 7.01 8.78 7.59
CA SER A 220 7.04 8.02 8.85
C SER A 220 8.27 7.12 9.03
N LEU A 221 8.99 6.77 7.95
CA LEU A 221 10.22 5.95 8.00
C LEU A 221 11.26 6.54 8.97
N GLN A 222 11.44 7.85 8.97
CA GLN A 222 12.31 8.57 9.91
C GLN A 222 12.00 8.28 11.39
N TYR A 223 10.73 8.03 11.74
CA TYR A 223 10.33 7.68 13.10
C TYR A 223 10.58 6.20 13.39
N ILE A 224 10.27 5.30 12.43
CA ILE A 224 10.62 3.87 12.54
C ILE A 224 12.13 3.75 12.79
N TYR A 225 12.95 4.40 11.96
CA TYR A 225 14.41 4.38 12.10
C TYR A 225 14.86 4.83 13.49
N ARG A 226 14.34 5.97 13.97
CA ARG A 226 14.68 6.51 15.29
C ARG A 226 14.39 5.56 16.45
N LEU A 227 13.43 4.63 16.32
CA LEU A 227 13.05 3.70 17.40
C LEU A 227 13.49 2.25 17.19
N CYS A 228 14.11 1.91 16.06
CA CYS A 228 14.77 0.60 15.89
C CYS A 228 16.00 0.49 16.82
N ASP A 229 16.35 -0.73 17.21
CA ASP A 229 17.59 -0.99 17.97
C ASP A 229 18.80 -1.17 17.03
N GLY A 230 18.55 -1.54 15.78
CA GLY A 230 19.52 -1.47 14.69
C GLY A 230 18.87 -1.47 13.31
N ILE A 231 19.61 -1.07 12.27
CA ILE A 231 19.10 -0.97 10.90
C ILE A 231 20.16 -1.46 9.92
N VAL A 232 19.77 -2.28 8.96
CA VAL A 232 20.59 -2.68 7.81
C VAL A 232 20.10 -1.98 6.56
N THR A 233 21.02 -1.28 5.90
CA THR A 233 20.81 -0.67 4.58
C THR A 233 21.67 -1.36 3.52
N LEU A 234 21.45 -1.04 2.25
CA LEU A 234 22.09 -1.69 1.10
C LEU A 234 23.06 -0.78 0.32
N SER A 235 23.27 0.45 0.80
CA SER A 235 24.36 1.32 0.34
C SER A 235 24.82 2.27 1.45
N VAL A 236 26.06 2.75 1.37
CA VAL A 236 26.65 3.72 2.30
C VAL A 236 25.90 5.05 2.23
N THR A 237 25.35 5.40 1.06
CA THR A 237 24.49 6.57 0.87
C THR A 237 23.25 6.50 1.77
N ASP A 238 22.62 5.32 1.85
CA ASP A 238 21.43 5.12 2.69
C ASP A 238 21.80 4.95 4.18
N GLU A 239 22.92 4.30 4.49
CA GLU A 239 23.51 4.27 5.84
C GLU A 239 23.65 5.69 6.42
N MET A 240 24.30 6.60 5.66
CA MET A 240 24.48 8.00 6.07
C MET A 240 23.15 8.74 6.29
N TYR A 241 22.13 8.48 5.47
CA TYR A 241 20.81 9.09 5.66
C TYR A 241 20.12 8.55 6.92
N THR A 242 20.18 7.24 7.14
CA THR A 242 19.58 6.58 8.31
C THR A 242 20.28 6.99 9.61
N GLN A 243 21.61 7.19 9.58
CA GLN A 243 22.40 7.63 10.75
C GLN A 243 22.03 9.03 11.27
N ILE A 244 21.34 9.87 10.48
CA ILE A 244 20.73 11.13 10.95
C ILE A 244 19.67 10.86 12.03
N TYR A 245 18.98 9.72 11.94
CA TYR A 245 17.86 9.35 12.82
C TYR A 245 18.26 8.33 13.89
N ASN A 246 19.15 7.39 13.55
CA ASN A 246 19.62 6.32 14.41
C ASN A 246 21.05 5.90 14.04
N LYS A 247 21.99 6.10 14.97
CA LYS A 247 23.40 5.72 14.80
C LYS A 247 23.62 4.24 14.52
N LYS A 248 22.78 3.35 15.04
CA LYS A 248 22.93 1.89 14.90
C LYS A 248 22.47 1.38 13.52
N ALA A 249 22.84 2.09 12.47
CA ALA A 249 22.58 1.77 11.08
C ALA A 249 23.89 1.41 10.35
N LYS A 250 23.87 0.32 9.56
CA LYS A 250 25.02 -0.16 8.78
C LYS A 250 24.60 -0.62 7.39
N CYS A 251 25.38 -0.27 6.37
CA CYS A 251 25.33 -0.89 5.06
C CYS A 251 25.94 -2.29 5.14
N ILE A 252 25.13 -3.33 4.89
CA ILE A 252 25.58 -4.73 4.76
C ILE A 252 25.04 -5.26 3.43
N GLY A 253 25.91 -5.86 2.61
CA GLY A 253 25.52 -6.41 1.31
C GLY A 253 24.51 -7.55 1.42
N ASN A 254 23.70 -7.72 0.37
CA ASN A 254 22.89 -8.94 0.24
C ASN A 254 23.79 -10.12 -0.16
N PRO A 255 23.55 -11.34 0.37
CA PRO A 255 24.34 -12.50 0.01
C PRO A 255 24.11 -12.91 -1.46
N PHE A 256 25.18 -13.32 -2.14
CA PHE A 256 25.14 -13.72 -3.55
C PHE A 256 24.69 -15.15 -3.73
N THR A 257 23.86 -15.40 -4.75
CA THR A 257 23.19 -16.70 -4.96
C THR A 257 24.06 -17.65 -5.79
N PHE A 258 25.37 -17.42 -5.80
CA PHE A 258 26.34 -18.05 -6.68
C PHE A 258 27.73 -17.94 -6.03
N ASN A 259 28.59 -18.93 -6.28
CA ASN A 259 30.02 -18.79 -6.02
C ASN A 259 30.69 -18.19 -7.27
N VAL A 260 31.30 -17.01 -7.14
CA VAL A 260 31.99 -16.35 -8.26
C VAL A 260 33.11 -17.22 -8.85
N ASN A 261 33.74 -18.06 -8.02
CA ASN A 261 34.83 -18.95 -8.42
C ASN A 261 34.36 -20.14 -9.27
N GLU A 262 33.07 -20.50 -9.18
CA GLU A 262 32.46 -21.57 -9.97
C GLU A 262 31.84 -21.05 -11.28
N ILE A 263 31.51 -19.75 -11.35
CA ILE A 263 31.03 -19.13 -12.58
C ILE A 263 32.18 -18.99 -13.59
N LYS A 264 32.04 -19.69 -14.71
CA LYS A 264 32.84 -19.46 -15.92
C LYS A 264 32.37 -18.17 -16.60
N ILE A 265 33.34 -17.31 -16.95
CA ILE A 265 33.13 -16.10 -17.77
C ILE A 265 32.43 -16.46 -19.09
N SER A 266 31.57 -15.55 -19.57
CA SER A 266 30.82 -15.68 -20.83
C SER A 266 31.70 -16.04 -22.03
N ASN A 267 31.11 -16.73 -23.00
CA ASN A 267 31.73 -16.95 -24.30
C ASN A 267 31.67 -15.72 -25.24
N TYR A 268 30.93 -14.68 -24.83
CA TYR A 268 30.68 -13.44 -25.58
C TYR A 268 30.15 -13.69 -27.01
N VAL A 269 28.99 -14.35 -27.16
CA VAL A 269 28.34 -14.46 -28.49
C VAL A 269 28.13 -13.05 -29.06
N PRO A 270 28.67 -12.74 -30.26
CA PRO A 270 28.62 -11.40 -30.83
C PRO A 270 27.21 -10.81 -30.85
N HIS A 271 27.12 -9.53 -30.48
CA HIS A 271 25.89 -8.74 -30.51
C HIS A 271 24.71 -9.30 -29.70
N ARG A 272 24.94 -10.26 -28.79
CA ARG A 272 23.91 -10.79 -27.88
C ARG A 272 23.85 -9.98 -26.58
N ILE A 273 22.67 -9.50 -26.27
CA ILE A 273 22.31 -8.68 -25.11
C ILE A 273 21.35 -9.51 -24.25
N VAL A 274 21.49 -9.42 -22.93
CA VAL A 274 20.54 -10.01 -21.98
C VAL A 274 20.00 -8.95 -21.03
N TRP A 275 18.70 -9.00 -20.77
CA TRP A 275 17.99 -8.24 -19.74
C TRP A 275 17.36 -9.23 -18.78
N VAL A 276 17.55 -9.05 -17.48
CA VAL A 276 17.04 -9.94 -16.44
C VAL A 276 16.40 -9.13 -15.32
N ALA A 277 15.07 -9.18 -15.23
CA ALA A 277 14.30 -8.63 -14.11
C ALA A 277 12.86 -9.18 -14.10
N ARG A 278 12.09 -8.86 -13.04
CA ARG A 278 10.63 -9.02 -13.08
C ARG A 278 10.04 -8.01 -14.07
N ILE A 279 9.02 -8.41 -14.84
CA ILE A 279 8.40 -7.53 -15.84
C ILE A 279 7.38 -6.62 -15.14
N ASP A 280 7.83 -5.47 -14.62
CA ASP A 280 6.98 -4.45 -14.00
C ASP A 280 7.40 -3.01 -14.37
N GLY A 281 6.60 -2.03 -13.93
CA GLY A 281 6.81 -0.61 -14.24
C GLY A 281 8.07 0.02 -13.62
N VAL A 282 8.67 -0.57 -12.58
CA VAL A 282 9.97 -0.12 -12.03
C VAL A 282 11.11 -0.58 -12.94
N LYS A 283 10.95 -1.72 -13.62
CA LYS A 283 11.98 -2.30 -14.50
C LYS A 283 11.90 -1.79 -15.95
N ARG A 284 10.86 -1.02 -16.30
CA ARG A 284 10.64 -0.33 -17.59
C ARG A 284 10.98 -1.18 -18.84
N PRO A 285 10.48 -2.43 -18.95
CA PRO A 285 10.83 -3.32 -20.06
C PRO A 285 10.42 -2.80 -21.45
N LEU A 286 9.49 -1.84 -21.54
CA LEU A 286 9.05 -1.24 -22.81
C LEU A 286 10.13 -0.35 -23.44
N ASP A 287 11.03 0.23 -22.65
CA ASP A 287 12.13 1.11 -23.10
C ASP A 287 13.13 0.34 -23.99
N LEU A 288 13.20 -0.98 -23.84
CA LEU A 288 13.99 -1.87 -24.68
C LEU A 288 13.56 -1.82 -26.16
N ILE A 289 12.32 -1.45 -26.47
CA ILE A 289 11.79 -1.38 -27.84
C ILE A 289 12.43 -0.24 -28.66
N PRO A 290 12.38 1.05 -28.25
CA PRO A 290 13.09 2.11 -28.95
C PRO A 290 14.62 1.92 -28.90
N VAL A 291 15.18 1.38 -27.80
CA VAL A 291 16.61 1.05 -27.72
C VAL A 291 17.00 0.06 -28.82
N MET A 292 16.36 -1.11 -28.89
CA MET A 292 16.67 -2.12 -29.90
C MET A 292 16.36 -1.65 -31.32
N LYS A 293 15.36 -0.79 -31.52
CA LYS A 293 15.06 -0.16 -32.83
C LYS A 293 16.18 0.78 -33.30
N LEU A 294 17.00 1.31 -32.41
CA LEU A 294 18.22 2.06 -32.73
C LEU A 294 19.42 1.12 -32.91
N VAL A 295 19.64 0.18 -31.98
CA VAL A 295 20.74 -0.79 -32.06
C VAL A 295 20.69 -1.60 -33.37
N THR A 296 19.52 -2.11 -33.76
CA THR A 296 19.34 -2.94 -34.97
C THR A 296 19.46 -2.20 -36.30
N ARG A 297 19.55 -0.86 -36.29
CA ARG A 297 19.91 -0.08 -37.49
C ARG A 297 21.41 -0.09 -37.74
N GLU A 298 22.19 -0.14 -36.66
CA GLU A 298 23.66 -0.08 -36.68
C GLU A 298 24.32 -1.47 -36.57
N ILE A 299 23.59 -2.45 -36.01
CA ILE A 299 24.02 -3.83 -35.76
C ILE A 299 22.81 -4.75 -36.03
N SER A 300 22.56 -5.05 -37.31
CA SER A 300 21.28 -5.64 -37.77
C SER A 300 20.99 -7.06 -37.28
N ASP A 301 22.04 -7.80 -36.94
CA ASP A 301 21.97 -9.15 -36.38
C ASP A 301 21.74 -9.18 -34.86
N ALA A 302 21.93 -8.06 -34.15
CA ALA A 302 21.86 -7.98 -32.69
C ALA A 302 20.62 -8.62 -32.08
N LYS A 303 20.81 -9.35 -30.98
CA LYS A 303 19.77 -10.11 -30.27
C LYS A 303 19.65 -9.65 -28.83
N LEU A 304 18.46 -9.31 -28.38
CA LEU A 304 18.12 -9.12 -26.97
C LEU A 304 17.31 -10.32 -26.48
N VAL A 305 17.74 -10.91 -25.37
CA VAL A 305 16.91 -11.86 -24.62
C VAL A 305 16.38 -11.19 -23.36
N ILE A 306 15.06 -11.21 -23.19
CA ILE A 306 14.34 -10.69 -22.03
C ILE A 306 13.95 -11.89 -21.16
N VAL A 307 14.57 -11.99 -19.98
CA VAL A 307 14.40 -13.09 -19.02
C VAL A 307 13.63 -12.60 -17.80
N GLY A 308 12.53 -13.28 -17.47
CA GLY A 308 11.63 -12.94 -16.36
C GLY A 308 10.15 -13.14 -16.67
N LYS A 309 9.30 -13.00 -15.65
CA LYS A 309 7.83 -12.89 -15.72
C LYS A 309 7.35 -11.70 -14.90
N GLY A 310 6.12 -11.23 -15.09
CA GLY A 310 5.58 -10.15 -14.28
C GLY A 310 4.11 -9.82 -14.54
N ASP A 311 3.82 -8.54 -14.78
CA ASP A 311 2.46 -8.08 -15.09
C ASP A 311 2.04 -8.55 -16.50
N GLU A 312 0.96 -9.31 -16.58
CA GLU A 312 0.47 -9.93 -17.82
C GLU A 312 0.11 -8.90 -18.90
N LYS A 313 -0.33 -7.70 -18.52
CA LYS A 313 -0.68 -6.62 -19.47
C LYS A 313 0.59 -6.00 -20.03
N LEU A 314 1.59 -5.78 -19.18
CA LEU A 314 2.90 -5.29 -19.59
C LEU A 314 3.64 -6.30 -20.48
N GLU A 315 3.51 -7.61 -20.20
CA GLU A 315 3.99 -8.67 -21.10
C GLU A 315 3.25 -8.68 -22.45
N ALA A 316 1.93 -8.50 -22.46
CA ALA A 316 1.14 -8.44 -23.68
C ALA A 316 1.48 -7.18 -24.52
N GLU A 317 1.65 -6.03 -23.87
CA GLU A 317 2.06 -4.77 -24.49
C GLU A 317 3.48 -4.86 -25.06
N LEU A 318 4.43 -5.43 -24.32
CA LEU A 318 5.79 -5.70 -24.79
C LEU A 318 5.77 -6.56 -26.06
N ARG A 319 5.04 -7.68 -26.06
CA ARG A 319 4.92 -8.59 -27.23
C ARG A 319 4.24 -7.91 -28.42
N LYS A 320 3.24 -7.05 -28.19
CA LYS A 320 2.62 -6.20 -29.21
C LYS A 320 3.62 -5.23 -29.83
N LEU A 321 4.37 -4.49 -29.00
CA LEU A 321 5.33 -3.48 -29.44
C LEU A 321 6.53 -4.08 -30.18
N ILE A 322 6.99 -5.29 -29.82
CA ILE A 322 8.01 -6.05 -30.59
C ILE A 322 7.53 -6.24 -32.03
N LYS A 323 6.29 -6.69 -32.22
CA LYS A 323 5.67 -6.94 -33.54
C LYS A 323 5.39 -5.66 -34.33
N GLU A 324 4.83 -4.64 -33.68
CA GLU A 324 4.55 -3.34 -34.30
C GLU A 324 5.83 -2.59 -34.74
N ASN A 325 6.99 -2.96 -34.19
CA ASN A 325 8.30 -2.44 -34.61
C ASN A 325 9.13 -3.42 -35.46
N HIS A 326 8.57 -4.58 -35.83
CA HIS A 326 9.21 -5.65 -36.60
C HIS A 326 10.49 -6.23 -35.97
N LEU A 327 10.59 -6.19 -34.64
CA LEU A 327 11.73 -6.68 -33.85
C LEU A 327 11.63 -8.17 -33.49
N GLU A 328 10.68 -8.91 -34.07
CA GLU A 328 10.39 -10.33 -33.82
C GLU A 328 11.59 -11.26 -34.10
N LYS A 329 12.59 -10.80 -34.88
CA LYS A 329 13.86 -11.52 -35.16
C LYS A 329 15.03 -11.07 -34.28
N ASN A 330 14.83 -10.07 -33.43
CA ASN A 330 15.88 -9.39 -32.66
C ASN A 330 15.58 -9.34 -31.16
N ILE A 331 14.34 -9.63 -30.72
CA ILE A 331 13.97 -9.71 -29.30
C ILE A 331 13.30 -11.06 -29.01
N GLU A 332 13.86 -11.80 -28.07
CA GLU A 332 13.34 -13.07 -27.53
C GLU A 332 12.81 -12.83 -26.10
N CYS A 333 11.52 -13.09 -25.84
CA CYS A 333 10.98 -13.08 -24.48
C CYS A 333 10.98 -14.50 -23.91
N ALA A 334 12.06 -14.87 -23.22
CA ALA A 334 12.31 -16.22 -22.68
C ALA A 334 11.33 -16.64 -21.57
N GLY A 335 10.71 -15.67 -20.88
CA GLY A 335 9.86 -15.94 -19.73
C GLY A 335 10.67 -16.23 -18.45
N PHE A 336 10.03 -16.84 -17.45
CA PHE A 336 10.66 -17.20 -16.19
C PHE A 336 11.47 -18.49 -16.30
N THR A 337 12.64 -18.50 -15.66
CA THR A 337 13.55 -19.65 -15.58
C THR A 337 14.30 -19.59 -14.25
N MET A 338 14.68 -20.75 -13.72
CA MET A 338 15.66 -20.85 -12.62
C MET A 338 17.10 -20.93 -13.16
N ASP A 339 17.27 -21.52 -14.35
CA ASP A 339 18.51 -21.42 -15.14
C ASP A 339 18.52 -20.08 -15.89
N VAL A 340 18.92 -19.03 -15.17
CA VAL A 340 19.29 -17.72 -15.74
C VAL A 340 20.73 -17.74 -16.25
N GLY A 341 21.59 -18.57 -15.62
CA GLY A 341 23.03 -18.64 -15.88
C GLY A 341 23.39 -18.85 -17.34
N ARG A 342 22.65 -19.72 -18.07
CA ARG A 342 22.87 -19.90 -19.51
C ARG A 342 22.83 -18.59 -20.31
N TYR A 343 21.89 -17.69 -19.98
CA TYR A 343 21.66 -16.46 -20.73
C TYR A 343 22.76 -15.42 -20.49
N TYR A 344 23.32 -15.36 -19.27
CA TYR A 344 24.53 -14.58 -19.01
C TYR A 344 25.76 -15.20 -19.69
N SER A 345 25.90 -16.54 -19.69
CA SER A 345 27.05 -17.25 -20.27
C SER A 345 27.19 -17.15 -21.80
N GLU A 346 26.10 -16.77 -22.47
CA GLU A 346 26.03 -16.56 -23.93
C GLU A 346 25.94 -15.06 -24.31
N ALA A 347 25.89 -14.13 -23.35
CA ALA A 347 25.75 -12.71 -23.64
C ALA A 347 27.10 -12.01 -23.88
N SER A 348 27.10 -10.96 -24.70
CA SER A 348 28.18 -9.97 -24.80
C SER A 348 27.93 -8.72 -23.94
N LEU A 349 26.70 -8.48 -23.48
CA LEU A 349 26.30 -7.28 -22.74
C LEU A 349 25.05 -7.55 -21.88
N PHE A 350 25.04 -7.05 -20.64
CA PHE A 350 23.83 -6.95 -19.81
C PHE A 350 23.24 -5.55 -19.89
N VAL A 351 21.93 -5.44 -20.06
CA VAL A 351 21.20 -4.16 -20.08
C VAL A 351 20.16 -4.11 -18.97
N SER A 352 20.08 -2.96 -18.28
CA SER A 352 19.06 -2.69 -17.26
C SER A 352 18.35 -1.36 -17.52
N THR A 353 17.02 -1.40 -17.57
CA THR A 353 16.13 -0.24 -17.75
C THR A 353 15.48 0.19 -16.44
N SER A 354 15.97 -0.28 -15.29
CA SER A 354 15.40 0.03 -13.97
C SER A 354 15.37 1.53 -13.67
N SER A 355 14.21 2.04 -13.25
CA SER A 355 14.08 3.34 -12.60
C SER A 355 14.56 3.32 -11.14
N SER A 356 14.56 2.14 -10.51
CA SER A 356 15.24 1.91 -9.24
C SER A 356 15.65 0.46 -8.97
N GLU A 357 16.71 0.33 -8.18
CA GLU A 357 17.15 -0.86 -7.46
C GLU A 357 17.49 -0.50 -6.01
N GLY A 358 17.44 -1.50 -5.12
CA GLY A 358 18.01 -1.40 -3.77
C GLY A 358 19.49 -1.78 -3.72
N TYR A 359 19.84 -2.95 -4.27
CA TYR A 359 21.22 -3.47 -4.32
C TYR A 359 21.65 -3.93 -5.72
N GLY A 360 20.71 -4.19 -6.64
CA GLY A 360 21.03 -4.58 -8.02
C GLY A 360 21.68 -5.97 -8.14
N LEU A 361 21.14 -7.01 -7.50
CA LEU A 361 21.70 -8.38 -7.56
C LEU A 361 22.00 -8.88 -9.00
N THR A 362 21.17 -8.54 -9.99
CA THR A 362 21.39 -8.93 -11.39
C THR A 362 22.58 -8.22 -12.05
N PHE A 363 23.03 -7.07 -11.51
CA PHE A 363 24.28 -6.42 -11.92
C PHE A 363 25.48 -7.23 -11.42
N TYR A 364 25.45 -7.68 -10.17
CA TYR A 364 26.49 -8.54 -9.61
C TYR A 364 26.52 -9.93 -10.27
N GLU A 365 25.35 -10.50 -10.63
CA GLU A 365 25.27 -11.70 -11.47
C GLU A 365 25.93 -11.46 -12.84
N ALA A 366 25.60 -10.36 -13.53
CA ALA A 366 26.21 -10.01 -14.82
C ALA A 366 27.73 -9.78 -14.73
N GLN A 367 28.20 -9.11 -13.67
CA GLN A 367 29.63 -8.95 -13.36
C GLN A 367 30.30 -10.33 -13.15
N ALA A 368 29.63 -11.30 -12.52
CA ALA A 368 30.21 -12.63 -12.28
C ALA A 368 30.44 -13.41 -13.58
N TYR A 369 29.56 -13.27 -14.57
CA TYR A 369 29.78 -13.80 -15.93
C TYR A 369 30.75 -12.94 -16.77
N GLY A 370 31.28 -11.84 -16.21
CA GLY A 370 32.20 -10.94 -16.88
C GLY A 370 31.54 -10.11 -17.98
N LEU A 371 30.28 -9.70 -17.81
CA LEU A 371 29.58 -8.88 -18.80
C LEU A 371 29.78 -7.37 -18.55
N PRO A 372 29.95 -6.56 -19.61
CA PRO A 372 29.72 -5.13 -19.50
C PRO A 372 28.24 -4.85 -19.22
N ILE A 373 27.98 -3.82 -18.43
CA ILE A 373 26.63 -3.40 -18.02
C ILE A 373 26.33 -2.05 -18.65
N VAL A 374 25.18 -1.92 -19.32
CA VAL A 374 24.58 -0.61 -19.65
C VAL A 374 23.29 -0.45 -18.86
N CYS A 375 23.16 0.64 -18.12
CA CYS A 375 21.97 0.92 -17.32
C CYS A 375 21.51 2.36 -17.41
N TYR A 376 20.29 2.64 -16.93
CA TYR A 376 19.98 4.00 -16.49
C TYR A 376 20.69 4.30 -15.17
N GLU A 377 21.01 5.58 -14.94
CA GLU A 377 21.72 6.06 -13.75
C GLU A 377 20.91 5.83 -12.47
N MET A 378 21.57 5.23 -11.49
CA MET A 378 21.07 4.92 -10.15
C MET A 378 22.24 5.13 -9.15
N PRO A 379 22.78 6.36 -9.03
CA PRO A 379 24.08 6.63 -8.40
C PRO A 379 24.15 6.36 -6.88
N TRP A 380 23.07 5.92 -6.25
CA TRP A 380 23.05 5.42 -4.87
C TRP A 380 23.48 3.95 -4.74
N LEU A 381 23.69 3.23 -5.86
CA LEU A 381 24.13 1.85 -5.91
C LEU A 381 25.66 1.77 -5.88
N GLU A 382 26.22 1.05 -4.90
CA GLU A 382 27.67 0.85 -4.79
C GLU A 382 28.26 0.16 -6.05
N VAL A 383 27.49 -0.72 -6.72
CA VAL A 383 27.91 -1.33 -7.99
C VAL A 383 28.05 -0.34 -9.15
N GLU A 384 27.23 0.72 -9.21
CA GLU A 384 27.38 1.77 -10.22
C GLU A 384 28.50 2.75 -9.82
N GLU A 385 28.57 3.13 -8.55
CA GLU A 385 29.59 4.04 -8.01
C GLU A 385 31.01 3.49 -8.20
N SER A 386 31.19 2.17 -8.18
CA SER A 386 32.46 1.51 -8.51
C SER A 386 32.99 1.81 -9.92
N GLY A 387 32.10 2.15 -10.87
CA GLY A 387 32.39 2.25 -12.31
C GLY A 387 32.87 0.94 -12.96
N ALA A 388 32.86 -0.18 -12.24
CA ALA A 388 33.53 -1.42 -12.64
C ALA A 388 32.73 -2.18 -13.71
N GLY A 389 33.02 -1.88 -14.97
CA GLY A 389 32.31 -2.47 -16.11
C GLY A 389 30.91 -1.93 -16.35
N VAL A 390 30.49 -0.92 -15.57
CA VAL A 390 29.18 -0.26 -15.67
C VAL A 390 29.28 1.02 -16.49
N VAL A 391 28.36 1.20 -17.43
CA VAL A 391 28.15 2.42 -18.21
C VAL A 391 26.71 2.87 -18.00
N SER A 392 26.49 3.77 -17.05
CA SER A 392 25.17 4.37 -16.83
C SER A 392 24.92 5.55 -17.76
N VAL A 393 23.64 5.78 -18.09
CA VAL A 393 23.16 6.93 -18.87
C VAL A 393 21.95 7.55 -18.17
N THR A 394 21.64 8.82 -18.48
CA THR A 394 20.50 9.51 -17.87
C THR A 394 19.20 8.72 -17.97
N GLN A 395 18.44 8.66 -16.87
CA GLN A 395 17.14 7.97 -16.78
C GLN A 395 16.24 8.30 -17.99
N GLU A 396 15.57 7.29 -18.52
CA GLU A 396 14.64 7.37 -19.67
C GLU A 396 15.30 7.76 -21.02
N ASN A 397 16.62 7.99 -21.06
CA ASN A 397 17.33 8.36 -22.28
C ASN A 397 17.70 7.14 -23.13
N VAL A 398 16.69 6.56 -23.78
CA VAL A 398 16.78 5.44 -24.73
C VAL A 398 17.78 5.67 -25.87
N VAL A 399 18.06 6.92 -26.24
CA VAL A 399 19.03 7.26 -27.29
C VAL A 399 20.46 7.08 -26.79
N LEU A 400 20.79 7.59 -25.60
CA LEU A 400 22.10 7.38 -24.98
C LEU A 400 22.32 5.89 -24.63
N MET A 401 21.29 5.19 -24.15
CA MET A 401 21.36 3.75 -23.86
C MET A 401 21.68 2.95 -25.13
N ALA A 402 20.97 3.21 -26.24
CA ALA A 402 21.28 2.59 -27.52
C ALA A 402 22.70 2.94 -28.01
N GLN A 403 23.12 4.20 -27.88
CA GLN A 403 24.45 4.64 -28.30
C GLN A 403 25.57 3.95 -27.51
N ALA A 404 25.41 3.78 -26.19
CA ALA A 404 26.36 3.03 -25.36
C ALA A 404 26.41 1.53 -25.73
N ILE A 405 25.26 0.91 -25.98
CA ILE A 405 25.18 -0.49 -26.44
C ILE A 405 25.87 -0.65 -27.80
N ILE A 406 25.65 0.26 -28.75
CA ILE A 406 26.29 0.23 -30.08
C ILE A 406 27.81 0.42 -29.97
N ASP A 407 28.25 1.37 -29.14
CA ASP A 407 29.66 1.71 -28.89
C ASP A 407 30.43 0.55 -28.21
N ILE A 408 29.80 -0.17 -27.29
CA ILE A 408 30.40 -1.38 -26.69
C ILE A 408 30.37 -2.55 -27.67
N LEU A 409 29.22 -2.86 -28.29
CA LEU A 409 29.08 -4.08 -29.11
C LEU A 409 29.85 -4.04 -30.44
N LYS A 410 30.20 -2.85 -30.97
CA LYS A 410 31.10 -2.72 -32.13
C LYS A 410 32.58 -2.93 -31.81
N ASP A 411 32.96 -3.04 -30.52
CA ASP A 411 34.34 -3.26 -30.08
C ASP A 411 34.44 -4.47 -29.13
N SER A 412 34.86 -5.61 -29.67
CA SER A 412 34.98 -6.86 -28.91
C SER A 412 36.03 -6.84 -27.79
N ASP A 413 36.99 -5.91 -27.83
CA ASP A 413 38.00 -5.77 -26.77
C ASP A 413 37.52 -4.83 -25.67
N LYS A 414 36.70 -3.83 -26.01
CA LYS A 414 35.93 -3.03 -25.04
C LYS A 414 34.93 -3.86 -24.26
N VAL A 415 34.22 -4.79 -24.91
CA VAL A 415 33.38 -5.82 -24.25
C VAL A 415 34.18 -6.56 -23.18
N LYS A 416 35.30 -7.19 -23.56
CA LYS A 416 36.16 -7.97 -22.64
C LYS A 416 36.77 -7.11 -21.54
N LYS A 417 37.19 -5.88 -21.84
CA LYS A 417 37.85 -4.98 -20.89
C LYS A 417 36.88 -4.48 -19.80
N LEU A 418 35.68 -4.06 -20.18
CA LEU A 418 34.63 -3.68 -19.24
C LEU A 418 34.16 -4.90 -18.44
N GLY A 419 33.95 -6.02 -19.12
CA GLY A 419 33.60 -7.30 -18.51
C GLY A 419 34.59 -7.77 -17.44
N ALA A 420 35.90 -7.71 -17.73
CA ALA A 420 36.96 -8.05 -16.79
C ALA A 420 37.04 -7.09 -15.59
N ALA A 421 36.76 -5.80 -15.79
CA ALA A 421 36.69 -4.83 -14.70
C ALA A 421 35.52 -5.16 -13.75
N GLY A 422 34.34 -5.46 -14.31
CA GLY A 422 33.18 -5.90 -13.53
C GLY A 422 33.43 -7.22 -12.80
N ARG A 423 34.03 -8.20 -13.47
CA ARG A 423 34.42 -9.50 -12.89
C ARG A 423 35.32 -9.35 -11.66
N LYS A 424 36.36 -8.51 -11.75
CA LYS A 424 37.24 -8.21 -10.61
C LYS A 424 36.47 -7.59 -9.43
N HIS A 425 35.54 -6.69 -9.70
CA HIS A 425 34.76 -6.03 -8.64
C HIS A 425 33.85 -6.99 -7.88
N ILE A 426 33.15 -7.92 -8.54
CA ILE A 426 32.37 -8.95 -7.82
C ILE A 426 33.28 -9.95 -7.10
N GLU A 427 34.48 -10.26 -7.61
CA GLU A 427 35.46 -11.08 -6.87
C GLU A 427 35.90 -10.38 -5.55
N GLU A 428 36.02 -9.05 -5.56
CA GLU A 428 36.28 -8.26 -4.36
C GLU A 428 35.05 -8.19 -3.42
N VAL A 429 33.86 -7.85 -3.92
CA VAL A 429 32.65 -7.69 -3.10
C VAL A 429 32.13 -9.02 -2.53
N SER A 430 32.28 -10.13 -3.26
CA SER A 430 31.88 -11.47 -2.77
C SER A 430 32.88 -12.13 -1.82
N SER A 431 34.03 -11.48 -1.55
CA SER A 431 34.95 -11.89 -0.49
C SER A 431 34.53 -11.45 0.92
N ILE A 432 33.50 -10.60 1.04
CA ILE A 432 32.97 -10.11 2.31
C ILE A 432 32.05 -11.18 2.93
N ASP A 433 32.39 -11.65 4.13
CA ASP A 433 31.51 -12.57 4.86
C ASP A 433 30.26 -11.84 5.40
N ILE A 434 29.12 -12.13 4.77
CA ILE A 434 27.82 -11.56 5.14
C ILE A 434 27.32 -12.09 6.49
N GLY A 435 27.73 -13.30 6.89
CA GLY A 435 27.45 -13.85 8.22
C GLY A 435 28.15 -13.06 9.31
N GLU A 436 29.46 -12.87 9.22
CA GLU A 436 30.25 -12.06 10.16
C GLU A 436 29.74 -10.61 10.23
N ALA A 437 29.37 -10.03 9.09
CA ALA A 437 28.79 -8.68 9.05
C ALA A 437 27.47 -8.60 9.85
N TRP A 438 26.54 -9.55 9.66
CA TRP A 438 25.29 -9.58 10.42
C TRP A 438 25.50 -9.95 11.90
N GLU A 439 26.49 -10.78 12.24
CA GLU A 439 26.88 -11.03 13.64
C GLU A 439 27.43 -9.77 14.31
N GLY A 440 28.26 -8.99 13.61
CA GLY A 440 28.72 -7.68 14.07
C GLY A 440 27.56 -6.73 14.38
N LEU A 441 26.51 -6.74 13.54
CA LEU A 441 25.27 -6.01 13.81
C LEU A 441 24.50 -6.55 15.02
N PHE A 442 24.29 -7.87 15.11
CA PHE A 442 23.54 -8.50 16.22
C PHE A 442 24.22 -8.28 17.58
N ASN A 443 25.55 -8.38 17.63
CA ASN A 443 26.33 -8.06 18.83
C ASN A 443 26.32 -6.54 19.08
N GLY A 444 26.44 -5.73 18.03
CA GLY A 444 26.48 -4.27 18.09
C GLY A 444 25.18 -3.63 18.60
N VAL A 445 23.99 -4.16 18.29
CA VAL A 445 22.73 -3.57 18.81
C VAL A 445 22.65 -3.64 20.34
N TYR A 446 23.16 -4.72 20.94
CA TYR A 446 23.29 -4.86 22.39
C TYR A 446 24.52 -4.11 22.94
N GLY A 447 25.67 -4.25 22.30
CA GLY A 447 26.94 -3.68 22.72
C GLY A 447 27.15 -2.20 22.36
N ASP A 448 28.43 -1.84 22.23
CA ASP A 448 28.91 -0.49 21.95
C ASP A 448 28.65 -0.02 20.50
N ASP A 449 28.62 1.30 20.31
CA ASP A 449 28.33 1.95 19.02
C ASP A 449 29.47 1.76 17.98
N SER A 450 30.69 1.39 18.39
CA SER A 450 31.88 1.33 17.51
C SER A 450 31.76 0.43 16.28
N TYR A 451 30.95 -0.63 16.29
CA TYR A 451 30.68 -1.41 15.07
C TYR A 451 30.00 -0.57 13.96
N PHE A 452 29.20 0.43 14.34
CA PHE A 452 28.44 1.25 13.41
C PHE A 452 29.25 2.41 12.83
N GLU A 453 30.34 2.82 13.49
CA GLU A 453 31.23 3.87 13.01
C GLU A 453 31.84 3.52 11.63
N ARG A 454 32.03 4.55 10.80
CA ARG A 454 32.58 4.44 9.46
C ARG A 454 33.37 5.70 9.14
N ASP A 455 34.67 5.53 8.94
CA ASP A 455 35.49 6.57 8.32
C ASP A 455 35.17 6.67 6.83
N LEU A 456 35.05 7.92 6.35
CA LEU A 456 34.93 8.27 4.94
C LEU A 456 35.91 9.40 4.64
N THR A 457 36.54 9.38 3.46
CA THR A 457 37.30 10.52 2.97
C THR A 457 36.37 11.71 2.68
N ALA A 458 36.95 12.91 2.65
CA ALA A 458 36.20 14.14 2.40
C ALA A 458 35.51 14.16 1.01
N ASP A 459 36.06 13.46 0.00
CA ASP A 459 35.46 13.38 -1.32
C ASP A 459 34.38 12.30 -1.43
N GLU A 460 34.52 11.15 -0.77
CA GLU A 460 33.42 10.16 -0.63
C GLU A 460 32.23 10.78 0.11
N LEU A 461 32.46 11.40 1.27
CA LEU A 461 31.43 12.10 2.05
C LEU A 461 30.68 13.13 1.17
N LYS A 462 31.42 13.94 0.41
CA LYS A 462 30.89 14.96 -0.50
C LYS A 462 30.13 14.36 -1.70
N TYR A 463 30.55 13.19 -2.21
CA TYR A 463 29.85 12.48 -3.28
C TYR A 463 28.53 11.88 -2.78
N LYS A 464 28.55 11.11 -1.68
CA LYS A 464 27.36 10.54 -1.04
C LYS A 464 26.38 11.65 -0.59
N MET A 465 26.87 12.75 -0.02
CA MET A 465 26.06 13.94 0.30
C MET A 465 25.41 14.58 -0.94
N LYS A 466 26.11 14.65 -2.08
CA LYS A 466 25.53 15.15 -3.34
C LYS A 466 24.35 14.26 -3.77
N ILE A 467 24.50 12.94 -3.73
CA ILE A 467 23.43 11.98 -4.08
C ILE A 467 22.21 12.18 -3.16
N LEU A 468 22.44 12.31 -1.85
CA LEU A 468 21.37 12.59 -0.88
C LEU A 468 20.66 13.91 -1.16
N ILE A 469 21.41 15.01 -1.37
CA ILE A 469 20.81 16.32 -1.65
C ILE A 469 20.01 16.29 -2.97
N THR A 470 20.54 15.68 -4.03
CA THR A 470 19.82 15.54 -5.31
C THR A 470 18.54 14.70 -5.17
N ASN A 471 18.58 13.56 -4.49
CA ASN A 471 17.40 12.71 -4.32
C ASN A 471 16.38 13.29 -3.35
N LEU A 472 16.81 13.87 -2.21
CA LEU A 472 15.89 14.53 -1.27
C LEU A 472 15.23 15.76 -1.89
N THR A 473 15.98 16.57 -2.66
CA THR A 473 15.36 17.68 -3.40
C THR A 473 14.47 17.19 -4.55
N GLY A 474 14.78 16.07 -5.21
CA GLY A 474 13.92 15.42 -6.21
C GLY A 474 12.65 14.76 -5.65
N TYR A 475 12.72 14.20 -4.43
CA TYR A 475 11.57 13.68 -3.68
C TYR A 475 10.66 14.85 -3.27
N GLN A 476 11.26 15.92 -2.73
CA GLN A 476 10.57 17.18 -2.48
C GLN A 476 9.91 17.65 -3.78
N GLN A 477 10.69 18.02 -4.81
CA GLN A 477 10.41 17.81 -6.25
C GLN A 477 9.02 17.26 -6.56
N GLN A 478 8.93 15.94 -6.68
CA GLN A 478 7.73 15.22 -7.06
C GLN A 478 6.56 15.43 -6.07
N ALA A 479 6.82 15.48 -4.76
CA ALA A 479 5.76 15.45 -3.77
C ALA A 479 4.76 16.63 -3.88
N LYS A 480 5.15 17.92 -4.03
CA LYS A 480 4.14 19.02 -4.18
C LYS A 480 3.44 18.99 -5.54
N TYR A 481 3.98 18.28 -6.52
CA TYR A 481 3.30 17.98 -7.78
C TYR A 481 2.23 16.89 -7.53
N ASP A 482 2.54 15.88 -6.73
CA ASP A 482 1.57 14.88 -6.27
C ASP A 482 0.50 15.49 -5.35
N ILE A 483 0.83 16.37 -4.38
CA ILE A 483 -0.20 17.01 -3.53
C ILE A 483 -1.11 17.95 -4.33
N LYS A 484 -0.59 18.53 -5.42
CA LYS A 484 -1.31 19.36 -6.39
C LYS A 484 -2.26 18.49 -7.22
N ASN A 485 -1.77 17.38 -7.77
CA ASN A 485 -2.53 16.46 -8.60
C ASN A 485 -3.51 15.58 -7.81
N HIS A 486 -3.20 15.21 -6.58
CA HIS A 486 -4.08 14.44 -5.70
C HIS A 486 -5.25 15.30 -5.22
N ARG A 487 -5.00 16.60 -4.90
CA ARG A 487 -6.08 17.57 -4.71
C ARG A 487 -6.91 17.76 -5.98
N SER A 488 -6.29 17.78 -7.17
CA SER A 488 -7.05 17.82 -8.43
C SER A 488 -7.94 16.60 -8.57
N ARG A 489 -7.41 15.38 -8.38
CA ARG A 489 -8.20 14.14 -8.47
C ARG A 489 -9.30 14.04 -7.41
N GLU A 490 -9.06 14.50 -6.19
CA GLU A 490 -10.11 14.57 -5.16
C GLU A 490 -11.18 15.61 -5.49
N LEU A 491 -10.81 16.75 -6.07
CA LEU A 491 -11.77 17.71 -6.63
C LEU A 491 -12.55 17.09 -7.79
N ASP A 492 -11.90 16.45 -8.77
CA ASP A 492 -12.53 15.80 -9.91
C ASP A 492 -13.50 14.70 -9.46
N LEU A 493 -13.10 13.88 -8.48
CA LEU A 493 -13.97 12.86 -7.86
C LEU A 493 -15.13 13.49 -7.08
N ALA A 494 -14.92 14.58 -6.34
CA ALA A 494 -15.99 15.28 -5.63
C ALA A 494 -16.96 16.01 -6.58
N PHE A 495 -16.47 16.52 -7.72
CA PHE A 495 -17.30 17.09 -8.78
C PHE A 495 -18.08 16.01 -9.53
N SER A 496 -17.49 14.83 -9.76
CA SER A 496 -18.18 13.66 -10.31
C SER A 496 -19.30 13.18 -9.39
N ASP A 497 -19.03 12.99 -8.09
CA ASP A 497 -20.04 12.62 -7.09
C ASP A 497 -21.15 13.68 -7.01
N LYS A 498 -20.79 14.98 -7.02
CA LYS A 498 -21.75 16.09 -7.01
C LYS A 498 -22.63 16.11 -8.26
N LYS A 499 -22.10 15.73 -9.42
CA LYS A 499 -22.88 15.62 -10.67
C LYS A 499 -23.87 14.46 -10.57
N ASP A 500 -23.43 13.27 -10.16
CA ASP A 500 -24.30 12.10 -9.96
C ASP A 500 -25.42 12.38 -8.94
N ILE A 501 -25.13 13.10 -7.85
CA ILE A 501 -26.12 13.57 -6.89
C ILE A 501 -27.10 14.58 -7.53
N TYR A 502 -26.62 15.51 -8.36
CA TYR A 502 -27.47 16.50 -9.03
C TYR A 502 -28.39 15.87 -10.08
N ASP A 503 -27.87 14.95 -10.89
CA ASP A 503 -28.65 14.25 -11.92
C ASP A 503 -29.75 13.37 -11.27
N LYS A 504 -29.43 12.70 -10.14
CA LYS A 504 -30.43 11.99 -9.30
C LYS A 504 -31.46 12.94 -8.67
N LEU A 505 -31.04 14.12 -8.24
CA LEU A 505 -31.94 15.14 -7.69
C LEU A 505 -32.92 15.65 -8.75
N GLN A 506 -32.45 15.90 -9.98
CA GLN A 506 -33.30 16.30 -11.11
C GLN A 506 -34.30 15.19 -11.48
N GLN A 507 -33.88 13.92 -11.49
CA GLN A 507 -34.80 12.79 -11.68
C GLN A 507 -35.88 12.77 -10.59
N ALA A 508 -35.52 12.90 -9.32
CA ALA A 508 -36.48 12.93 -8.22
C ALA A 508 -37.45 14.14 -8.28
N TYR A 509 -37.01 15.29 -8.80
CA TYR A 509 -37.90 16.43 -9.06
C TYR A 509 -38.88 16.17 -10.23
N ALA A 510 -38.44 15.48 -11.29
CA ALA A 510 -39.30 15.08 -12.40
C ALA A 510 -40.37 14.06 -11.95
N GLU A 511 -39.96 13.01 -11.23
CA GLU A 511 -40.86 12.00 -10.64
C GLU A 511 -41.87 12.65 -9.69
N LYS A 512 -41.43 13.58 -8.82
CA LYS A 512 -42.33 14.37 -7.96
C LYS A 512 -43.33 15.21 -8.76
N SER A 513 -42.91 15.78 -9.90
CA SER A 513 -43.79 16.57 -10.76
C SER A 513 -44.87 15.69 -11.42
N GLU A 514 -44.52 14.49 -11.88
CA GLU A 514 -45.51 13.51 -12.37
C GLU A 514 -46.49 13.09 -11.28
N ILE A 515 -45.99 12.79 -10.06
CA ILE A 515 -46.84 12.41 -8.92
C ILE A 515 -47.81 13.54 -8.59
N ASN A 516 -47.35 14.80 -8.57
CA ASN A 516 -48.21 15.96 -8.32
C ASN A 516 -49.27 16.16 -9.43
N ALA A 517 -48.94 15.89 -10.70
CA ALA A 517 -49.89 15.94 -11.80
C ALA A 517 -50.97 14.86 -11.68
N LYS A 518 -50.57 13.61 -11.39
CA LYS A 518 -51.48 12.48 -11.14
C LYS A 518 -52.38 12.75 -9.93
N LEU A 519 -51.82 13.28 -8.85
CA LEU A 519 -52.57 13.67 -7.64
C LEU A 519 -53.62 14.76 -7.94
N LYS A 520 -53.26 15.78 -8.73
CA LYS A 520 -54.20 16.82 -9.18
C LYS A 520 -55.37 16.22 -9.97
N GLN A 521 -55.10 15.32 -10.90
CA GLN A 521 -56.14 14.61 -11.65
C GLN A 521 -57.06 13.81 -10.71
N THR A 522 -56.52 13.02 -9.78
CA THR A 522 -57.33 12.28 -8.79
C THR A 522 -58.20 13.20 -7.93
N TYR A 523 -57.74 14.41 -7.60
CA TYR A 523 -58.56 15.41 -6.91
C TYR A 523 -59.62 16.08 -7.80
N GLU A 524 -59.40 16.19 -9.11
CA GLU A 524 -60.42 16.60 -10.09
C GLU A 524 -61.50 15.51 -10.25
N GLU A 525 -61.10 14.25 -10.41
CA GLU A 525 -62.00 13.08 -10.44
C GLU A 525 -62.82 12.95 -9.14
N LYS A 526 -62.18 13.14 -7.97
CA LYS A 526 -62.87 13.20 -6.66
C LYS A 526 -63.91 14.34 -6.63
N SER A 527 -63.58 15.51 -7.18
CA SER A 527 -64.53 16.64 -7.33
C SER A 527 -65.77 16.24 -8.11
N GLU A 528 -65.59 15.61 -9.28
CA GLU A 528 -66.70 15.16 -10.12
C GLU A 528 -67.57 14.09 -9.44
N ILE A 529 -66.94 13.09 -8.81
CA ILE A 529 -67.66 12.04 -8.07
C ILE A 529 -68.52 12.67 -6.97
N ASN A 530 -68.00 13.69 -6.30
CA ASN A 530 -68.69 14.40 -5.23
C ASN A 530 -69.82 15.31 -5.70
N ALA A 531 -69.67 15.99 -6.84
CA ALA A 531 -70.76 16.70 -7.48
C ALA A 531 -71.88 15.75 -7.92
N LYS A 532 -71.54 14.60 -8.53
CA LYS A 532 -72.49 13.54 -8.92
C LYS A 532 -73.19 12.97 -7.69
N LEU A 533 -72.47 12.75 -6.60
CA LEU A 533 -73.01 12.29 -5.31
C LEU A 533 -74.02 13.30 -4.75
N GLN A 534 -73.69 14.60 -4.71
CA GLN A 534 -74.62 15.66 -4.31
C GLN A 534 -75.89 15.68 -5.19
N GLN A 535 -75.76 15.50 -6.51
CA GLN A 535 -76.92 15.40 -7.42
C GLN A 535 -77.81 14.20 -7.09
N THR A 536 -77.26 12.98 -7.03
CA THR A 536 -78.01 11.77 -6.66
C THR A 536 -78.71 11.91 -5.30
N TYR A 537 -78.11 12.66 -4.39
CA TYR A 537 -78.70 12.93 -3.09
C TYR A 537 -79.82 14.00 -3.10
N ALA A 538 -79.75 15.00 -3.98
CA ALA A 538 -80.86 15.92 -4.24
C ALA A 538 -82.03 15.19 -4.93
N GLU A 539 -81.74 14.38 -5.95
CA GLU A 539 -82.70 13.49 -6.62
C GLU A 539 -83.40 12.55 -5.62
N LYS A 540 -82.62 11.98 -4.67
CA LYS A 540 -83.16 11.19 -3.56
C LYS A 540 -84.07 12.03 -2.66
N SER A 541 -83.78 13.30 -2.39
CA SER A 541 -84.67 14.18 -1.62
C SER A 541 -86.00 14.39 -2.36
N GLU A 542 -85.95 14.79 -3.65
CA GLU A 542 -87.14 14.96 -4.49
C GLU A 542 -88.00 13.68 -4.57
N LEU A 543 -87.37 12.53 -4.81
CA LEU A 543 -88.07 11.24 -4.90
C LEU A 543 -88.82 10.93 -3.61
N ASN A 544 -88.28 11.37 -2.48
CA ASN A 544 -88.87 11.18 -1.17
C ASN A 544 -89.90 12.23 -0.79
N GLU A 545 -89.82 13.47 -1.28
CA GLU A 545 -90.93 14.43 -1.22
C GLU A 545 -92.12 13.94 -2.06
N LYS A 546 -91.85 13.45 -3.28
CA LYS A 546 -92.85 12.79 -4.13
C LYS A 546 -93.45 11.57 -3.44
N LEU A 547 -92.64 10.73 -2.78
CA LEU A 547 -93.12 9.62 -1.95
C LEU A 547 -94.01 10.11 -0.79
N GLN A 548 -93.62 11.19 -0.10
CA GLN A 548 -94.42 11.79 0.96
C GLN A 548 -95.76 12.33 0.47
N GLN A 549 -95.79 12.91 -0.74
CA GLN A 549 -97.00 13.37 -1.45
C GLN A 549 -97.86 12.19 -1.86
N THR A 550 -97.35 11.21 -2.61
CA THR A 550 -98.08 9.98 -2.98
C THR A 550 -98.65 9.24 -1.78
N TYR A 551 -97.99 9.32 -0.63
CA TYR A 551 -98.54 8.75 0.60
C TYR A 551 -99.53 9.67 1.34
N ALA A 552 -99.46 10.99 1.19
CA ALA A 552 -100.50 11.92 1.64
C ALA A 552 -101.75 11.79 0.76
N GLU A 553 -101.59 11.75 -0.57
CA GLU A 553 -102.60 11.36 -1.54
C GLU A 553 -103.16 9.97 -1.23
N LYS A 554 -102.32 8.99 -0.89
CA LYS A 554 -102.80 7.68 -0.42
C LYS A 554 -103.58 7.83 0.88
N SER A 555 -103.22 8.72 1.80
CA SER A 555 -103.98 8.97 3.04
C SER A 555 -105.33 9.63 2.75
N GLU A 556 -105.37 10.64 1.87
CA GLU A 556 -106.58 11.28 1.38
C GLU A 556 -107.48 10.31 0.60
N LEU A 557 -106.92 9.56 -0.35
CA LEU A 557 -107.63 8.53 -1.10
C LEU A 557 -108.13 7.46 -0.14
N ASN A 558 -107.48 7.28 1.01
CA ASN A 558 -107.92 6.39 2.06
C ASN A 558 -108.91 6.99 3.06
N GLU A 559 -108.94 8.31 3.21
CA GLU A 559 -109.99 9.03 3.93
C GLU A 559 -111.24 9.12 3.07
N LYS A 560 -111.10 9.50 1.79
CA LYS A 560 -112.09 9.34 0.72
C LYS A 560 -112.48 7.89 0.56
N LEU A 561 -111.57 6.93 0.65
CA LEU A 561 -111.97 5.53 0.68
C LEU A 561 -112.70 5.29 1.97
N GLN A 562 -112.28 5.64 3.19
CA GLN A 562 -113.12 5.49 4.39
C GLN A 562 -114.39 6.36 4.44
N GLN A 563 -114.57 7.34 3.55
CA GLN A 563 -115.73 8.22 3.39
C GLN A 563 -116.68 7.82 2.26
N THR A 564 -116.20 7.32 1.12
CA THR A 564 -117.00 6.54 0.17
C THR A 564 -117.38 5.26 0.83
N TYR A 565 -116.50 4.72 1.63
CA TYR A 565 -116.69 3.64 2.56
C TYR A 565 -117.22 4.36 3.91
N ALA A 566 -117.77 5.60 3.89
CA ALA A 566 -118.66 6.23 4.91
C ALA A 566 -120.06 6.69 4.41
N GLU A 567 -120.25 6.81 3.09
CA GLU A 567 -121.51 6.97 2.37
C GLU A 567 -122.02 5.62 1.89
N LYS A 568 -121.15 4.91 1.17
CA LYS A 568 -120.88 3.56 1.60
C LYS A 568 -120.30 3.62 3.03
N SER A 569 -120.80 4.13 4.19
CA SER A 569 -121.01 3.60 5.63
C SER A 569 -122.39 4.05 6.18
N GLU A 570 -123.19 4.71 5.35
CA GLU A 570 -124.44 4.09 5.03
C GLU A 570 -124.18 2.76 4.21
N ILE A 571 -122.82 2.42 3.92
CA ILE A 571 -121.72 1.34 3.38
C ILE A 571 -119.70 0.87 3.83
N ASN A 572 -117.97 1.35 4.27
CA ASN A 572 -115.84 1.40 4.82
C ASN A 572 -113.56 1.62 4.67
N ALA A 573 -111.97 2.49 4.76
CA ALA A 573 -109.83 2.61 4.67
C ALA A 573 -107.80 3.61 4.98
N LYS A 574 -106.00 3.73 4.73
CA LYS A 574 -104.07 4.72 4.86
C LYS A 574 -101.84 4.97 4.40
N LEU A 575 -100.27 5.85 4.55
CA LEU A 575 -98.12 6.10 4.30
C LEU A 575 -96.17 7.29 4.20
N LYS A 576 -94.37 7.42 3.95
CA LYS A 576 -92.47 8.48 3.76
C LYS A 576 -90.20 8.66 3.52
N GLN A 577 -88.70 9.56 3.03
CA GLN A 577 -86.58 10.12 3.09
C GLN A 577 -84.45 10.49 2.33
N ALA A 578 -82.86 11.37 2.32
CA ALA A 578 -80.75 11.65 1.83
C ALA A 578 -78.81 12.82 1.58
N TYR A 579 -77.03 12.91 1.24
CA TYR A 579 -75.13 13.94 0.89
C TYR A 579 -72.89 14.04 0.54
N GLU A 580 -71.37 14.87 -0.02
CA GLU A 580 -69.22 15.16 -0.17
C GLU A 580 -67.37 16.16 -0.99
N ASP A 581 -65.58 16.31 -1.15
CA ASP A 581 -63.75 17.18 -1.88
C ASP A 581 -61.52 17.31 -2.04
N LYS A 582 -60.06 18.07 -2.75
CA LYS A 582 -57.97 18.60 -2.91
C LYS A 582 -56.01 19.01 -3.95
N THR A 583 -54.25 19.41 -3.92
CA THR A 583 -52.36 19.80 -4.86
C THR A 583 -50.19 20.44 -4.88
N GLU A 584 -48.58 20.62 -5.69
CA GLU A 584 -46.57 21.37 -5.86
C GLU A 584 -44.48 21.42 -6.73
N ARG A 585 -42.82 22.12 -6.83
CA ARG A 585 -40.86 22.38 -7.69
C ARG A 585 -38.69 23.01 -7.67
N GLY A 586 -37.11 23.30 -8.50
CA GLY A 586 -35.04 23.89 -8.58
C GLY A 586 -33.06 24.24 -9.60
N GLU A 587 -31.34 24.80 -9.58
CA GLU A 587 -29.44 25.24 -10.50
C GLU A 587 -27.24 25.75 -10.46
N ARG A 588 -25.71 26.07 -11.35
CA ARG A 588 -23.74 26.80 -11.83
C ARG A 588 -21.50 26.99 -11.90
N ILE A 589 -20.00 27.51 -12.75
CA ILE A 589 -17.99 27.96 -12.90
C ILE A 589 -16.59 28.60 -14.13
N LYS A 590 -15.10 29.01 -14.09
CA LYS A 590 -13.81 29.18 -15.20
C LYS A 590 -12.43 30.17 -15.38
N GLU A 591 -11.94 31.11 -14.51
CA GLU A 591 -10.81 32.08 -14.81
C GLU A 591 -9.79 32.33 -13.67
N LEU A 592 -9.93 31.57 -12.59
CA LEU A 592 -9.04 31.57 -11.42
C LEU A 592 -8.33 30.20 -11.26
N GLU A 593 -8.68 29.24 -12.12
CA GLU A 593 -7.74 28.21 -12.59
C GLU A 593 -6.53 28.83 -13.33
N ALA A 594 -6.53 30.13 -13.63
CA ALA A 594 -5.35 30.87 -14.06
C ALA A 594 -4.30 31.08 -12.95
N GLU A 595 -4.65 30.87 -11.67
CA GLU A 595 -3.78 31.15 -10.52
C GLU A 595 -3.28 29.88 -9.81
N LEU A 596 -4.14 28.87 -9.69
CA LEU A 596 -3.69 27.52 -9.33
C LEU A 596 -2.85 26.92 -10.47
N ALA A 597 -2.14 25.84 -10.18
CA ALA A 597 -1.25 25.13 -11.07
C ALA A 597 -0.04 25.89 -11.66
N ALA A 598 0.07 27.20 -11.47
CA ALA A 598 1.34 27.92 -11.51
C ALA A 598 2.18 27.65 -10.24
N ILE A 599 1.72 28.09 -9.07
CA ILE A 599 2.59 28.28 -7.86
C ILE A 599 2.87 26.99 -7.04
N ARG A 600 2.91 25.82 -7.68
CA ARG A 600 3.33 24.52 -7.09
C ARG A 600 3.95 23.65 -8.21
N GLY A 601 5.15 23.08 -8.09
CA GLY A 601 5.94 22.74 -6.89
C GLY A 601 6.30 21.24 -6.93
N SER A 602 7.29 20.64 -6.24
CA SER A 602 8.28 21.04 -5.20
C SER A 602 7.89 21.03 -3.66
N VAL A 603 7.64 19.84 -3.02
CA VAL A 603 7.31 19.32 -1.61
C VAL A 603 5.85 19.14 -0.99
N GLY A 604 5.36 17.90 -0.72
CA GLY A 604 4.17 17.58 0.15
C GLY A 604 3.30 16.33 -0.22
N TYR A 605 2.45 15.79 0.67
CA TYR A 605 1.56 14.58 0.49
C TYR A 605 0.26 14.70 1.35
N LYS A 606 -0.84 13.89 1.38
CA LYS A 606 -1.59 12.79 0.65
C LYS A 606 -3.00 12.69 1.38
N LEU A 607 -4.04 11.83 1.24
CA LEU A 607 -4.50 10.66 0.42
C LEU A 607 -6.04 10.40 0.65
N MET A 608 -6.68 9.54 -0.17
CA MET A 608 -7.86 8.64 0.10
C MET A 608 -9.34 9.11 -0.09
N LYS A 609 -10.23 8.20 -0.56
CA LYS A 609 -11.73 8.26 -0.56
C LYS A 609 -12.36 6.85 -0.42
N GLY A 610 -13.66 6.72 -0.10
CA GLY A 610 -14.39 5.44 0.06
C GLY A 610 -15.92 5.48 -0.22
N VAL A 611 -16.62 4.34 -0.13
CA VAL A 611 -18.06 4.14 -0.53
C VAL A 611 -18.81 3.07 0.31
N ARG A 612 -20.16 2.97 0.20
CA ARG A 612 -21.02 1.97 0.89
C ARG A 612 -22.34 1.68 0.13
N LEU A 613 -22.98 0.51 0.37
CA LEU A 613 -24.24 0.04 -0.26
C LEU A 613 -25.15 -0.72 0.76
N VAL A 614 -26.48 -0.79 0.54
CA VAL A 614 -27.47 -1.44 1.44
C VAL A 614 -28.41 -2.53 0.81
N PRO A 615 -29.52 -2.17 0.13
CA PRO A 615 -30.71 -3.01 -0.13
C PRO A 615 -31.27 -3.96 0.98
N GLY A 616 -32.35 -4.69 0.66
CA GLY A 616 -33.11 -5.56 1.57
C GLY A 616 -34.33 -6.23 0.90
N ASN A 617 -34.98 -7.18 1.59
CA ASN A 617 -36.15 -8.00 1.14
C ASN A 617 -36.80 -8.65 2.40
N ALA A 618 -38.05 -9.14 2.48
CA ALA A 618 -39.17 -9.20 1.51
C ALA A 618 -40.47 -8.64 2.17
N LYS A 619 -41.67 -9.26 2.30
CA LYS A 619 -42.20 -10.62 2.02
C LYS A 619 -43.73 -10.52 1.83
N LYS A 620 -44.31 -11.10 0.76
CA LYS A 620 -45.73 -11.51 0.70
C LYS A 620 -45.85 -12.95 1.27
N HIS A 621 -47.06 -13.47 1.46
CA HIS A 621 -47.38 -14.68 2.24
C HIS A 621 -47.28 -14.41 3.75
N ASP A 622 -48.12 -14.96 4.63
CA ASP A 622 -49.20 -15.93 4.43
C ASP A 622 -50.50 -15.35 5.03
N GLU A 623 -51.66 -15.39 4.38
CA GLU A 623 -52.01 -15.96 3.06
C GLU A 623 -51.20 -15.46 1.87
#